data_AF-A0AAP0RED9-F1
#
_entry.id   AF-A0AAP0RED9-F1
#
_cell.length_a   1.000
_cell.length_b   1.000
_cell.length_c   1.000
_cell.angle_alpha   90.00
_cell.angle_beta   90.00
_cell.angle_gamma   90.00
#
_symmetry.space_group_name_H-M   'P 1'
#
loop_
_entity.id
_entity.type
_entity.pdbx_description
1 polymer ?
#
loop_
_entity_poly.entity_id
_entity_poly.type
_entity_poly.pdbx_seq_one_letter_code
_entity_poly.pdbx_strand_id
1 'polypeptide(L)'
;MNIYFPYTEEKKRLKAFHPEIEELLYSAVENEEHLCVLKDRSKPIIFSMARLDRVKNMTGLVEWYGKNTRLRELVNLVVVAGDRRKESKDLEEQAEMKKMHGLIETYNLNGQFRWISSQMNRVRNGELYRYIADTKGAFVQPAFFDMRLLD
;
A
#
# COMPACT_ATOMS: atom_id res chain seq x y z
N MET A 1 -10.16 16.78 -16.33
CA MET A 1 -8.82 16.65 -15.69
C MET A 1 -8.43 15.18 -15.77
N ASN A 2 -7.28 14.86 -16.37
CA ASN A 2 -6.83 13.47 -16.40
C ASN A 2 -6.21 13.13 -15.03
N ILE A 3 -6.76 12.15 -14.33
CA ILE A 3 -6.34 11.79 -12.95
C ILE A 3 -4.99 11.07 -12.97
N TYR A 4 -4.80 10.19 -13.95
CA TYR A 4 -3.61 9.37 -14.10
C TYR A 4 -2.83 9.82 -15.34
N PHE A 5 -1.58 10.20 -15.14
CA PHE A 5 -0.67 10.68 -16.16
C PHE A 5 0.78 10.39 -15.72
N PRO A 6 1.75 10.38 -16.65
CA PRO A 6 3.15 10.07 -16.34
C PRO A 6 3.72 10.95 -15.21
N TYR A 7 4.47 10.34 -14.29
CA TYR A 7 5.07 11.04 -13.14
C TYR A 7 6.13 12.09 -13.53
N THR A 8 6.65 11.99 -14.76
CA THR A 8 7.63 12.89 -15.37
C THR A 8 7.05 14.22 -15.82
N GLU A 9 5.72 14.36 -15.87
CA GLU A 9 5.07 15.63 -16.24
C GLU A 9 4.99 16.60 -15.06
N GLU A 10 6.14 17.17 -14.66
CA GLU A 10 6.29 17.98 -13.44
C GLU A 10 5.28 19.12 -13.28
N LYS A 11 4.93 19.79 -14.40
CA LYS A 11 3.97 20.91 -14.40
C LYS A 11 2.54 20.49 -14.05
N LYS A 12 2.20 19.20 -14.20
CA LYS A 12 0.88 18.65 -13.87
C LYS A 12 0.83 18.05 -12.46
N ARG A 13 1.98 17.89 -11.78
CA ARG A 13 2.07 17.27 -10.44
C ARG A 13 1.28 18.06 -9.41
N LEU A 14 0.52 17.34 -8.59
CA LEU A 14 -0.33 17.93 -7.55
C LEU A 14 0.44 18.02 -6.24
N LYS A 15 1.51 18.82 -6.22
CA LYS A 15 2.45 18.92 -5.08
C LYS A 15 1.80 19.35 -3.76
N ALA A 16 0.62 19.98 -3.83
CA ALA A 16 -0.19 20.31 -2.65
C ALA A 16 -0.58 19.08 -1.81
N PHE A 17 -0.66 17.87 -2.42
CA PHE A 17 -0.92 16.63 -1.70
C PHE A 17 0.33 15.98 -1.08
N HIS A 18 1.54 16.48 -1.34
CA HIS A 18 2.77 15.84 -0.85
C HIS A 18 2.83 15.75 0.68
N PRO A 19 2.45 16.78 1.47
CA PRO A 19 2.43 16.66 2.92
C PRO A 19 1.50 15.54 3.43
N GLU A 20 0.31 15.41 2.84
CA GLU A 20 -0.63 14.34 3.19
C GLU A 20 -0.11 12.95 2.79
N ILE A 21 0.53 12.84 1.63
CA ILE A 21 1.12 11.58 1.17
C ILE A 21 2.32 11.18 2.04
N GLU A 22 3.14 12.14 2.45
CA GLU A 22 4.28 11.91 3.33
C GLU A 22 3.86 11.51 4.74
N GLU A 23 2.78 12.10 5.27
CA GLU A 23 2.15 11.62 6.49
C GLU A 23 1.72 10.16 6.31
N LEU A 24 0.95 9.89 5.26
CA LEU A 24 0.36 8.59 5.02
C LEU A 24 1.43 7.48 4.92
N LEU A 25 2.53 7.75 4.22
CA LEU A 25 3.62 6.80 3.99
C LEU A 25 4.62 6.72 5.15
N TYR A 26 4.98 7.86 5.75
CA TYR A 26 6.18 7.96 6.56
C TYR A 26 5.99 8.54 7.96
N SER A 27 4.77 8.87 8.36
CA SER A 27 4.45 9.23 9.74
C SER A 27 4.87 8.09 10.68
N ALA A 28 5.42 8.46 11.84
CA ALA A 28 5.73 7.50 12.90
C ALA A 28 4.49 7.11 13.72
N VAL A 29 3.35 7.77 13.48
CA VAL A 29 2.08 7.45 14.13
C VAL A 29 1.54 6.15 13.54
N GLU A 30 0.96 5.32 14.41
CA GLU A 30 0.20 4.13 14.04
C GLU A 30 -1.24 4.31 14.55
N ASN A 31 -2.22 4.08 13.67
CA ASN A 31 -3.65 4.24 13.96
C ASN A 31 -4.50 3.42 12.96
N GLU A 32 -5.81 3.67 12.95
CA GLU A 32 -6.74 3.00 12.04
C GLU A 32 -6.56 3.42 10.56
N GLU A 33 -5.90 4.55 10.28
CA GLU A 33 -5.57 4.96 8.91
C GLU A 33 -4.31 4.28 8.39
N HIS A 34 -3.27 4.13 9.21
CA HIS A 34 -2.02 3.47 8.81
C HIS A 34 -1.36 2.74 9.99
N LEU A 35 -0.83 1.55 9.72
CA LEU A 35 -0.20 0.67 10.72
C LEU A 35 1.21 0.31 10.26
N CYS A 36 2.10 0.06 11.24
CA CYS A 36 3.55 -0.07 11.08
C CYS A 36 4.20 1.20 10.51
N VAL A 37 5.52 1.29 10.62
CA VAL A 37 6.28 2.45 10.11
C VAL A 37 7.33 2.05 9.07
N LEU A 38 7.71 2.98 8.20
CA LEU A 38 8.86 2.83 7.31
C LEU A 38 10.08 3.51 7.93
N LYS A 39 11.07 2.71 8.35
CA LYS A 39 12.27 3.22 9.03
C LYS A 39 13.23 3.91 8.06
N ASP A 40 13.36 3.38 6.86
CA ASP A 40 14.27 3.89 5.83
C ASP A 40 13.47 4.47 4.67
N ARG A 41 13.37 5.81 4.62
CA ARG A 41 12.64 6.54 3.58
C ARG A 41 13.36 6.57 2.23
N SER A 42 14.64 6.17 2.18
CA SER A 42 15.43 6.20 0.94
C SER A 42 15.19 4.97 0.07
N LYS A 43 14.64 3.90 0.64
CA LYS A 43 14.33 2.68 -0.11
C LYS A 43 13.18 2.88 -1.09
N PRO A 44 13.27 2.28 -2.29
CA PRO A 44 12.13 2.18 -3.19
C PRO A 44 10.95 1.50 -2.51
N ILE A 45 9.75 1.84 -2.97
CA ILE A 45 8.50 1.25 -2.45
C ILE A 45 7.92 0.27 -3.45
N ILE A 46 7.70 -0.98 -3.03
CA ILE A 46 6.72 -1.84 -3.67
C ILE A 46 5.33 -1.45 -3.15
N PHE A 47 4.44 -1.10 -4.05
CA PHE A 47 3.11 -0.59 -3.75
C PHE A 47 2.03 -1.52 -4.29
N SER A 48 1.00 -1.76 -3.49
CA SER A 48 -0.24 -2.41 -3.94
C SER A 48 -1.45 -1.70 -3.33
N MET A 49 -2.52 -1.57 -4.11
CA MET A 49 -3.77 -0.96 -3.66
C MET A 49 -4.95 -1.72 -4.25
N ALA A 50 -5.76 -2.33 -3.38
CA ALA A 50 -6.97 -3.06 -3.77
C ALA A 50 -7.91 -3.23 -2.58
N ARG A 51 -9.09 -3.83 -2.82
CA ARG A 51 -9.92 -4.36 -1.74
C ARG A 51 -9.19 -5.47 -1.00
N LEU A 52 -9.50 -5.64 0.29
CA LEU A 52 -8.97 -6.71 1.11
C LEU A 52 -9.96 -7.88 1.09
N ASP A 53 -9.82 -8.72 0.07
CA ASP A 53 -10.57 -9.97 -0.08
C ASP A 53 -9.61 -11.10 -0.51
N ARG A 54 -10.09 -12.34 -0.41
CA ARG A 54 -9.25 -13.51 -0.66
C ARG A 54 -8.74 -13.57 -2.10
N VAL A 55 -9.52 -13.10 -3.07
CA VAL A 55 -9.16 -13.16 -4.50
C VAL A 55 -8.03 -12.18 -4.81
N LYS A 56 -8.06 -10.99 -4.21
CA LYS A 56 -7.01 -9.97 -4.34
C LYS A 56 -5.70 -10.38 -3.68
N ASN A 57 -5.73 -11.30 -2.70
CA ASN A 57 -4.54 -11.97 -2.15
C ASN A 57 -3.46 -11.00 -1.62
N MET A 58 -3.88 -9.92 -0.97
CA MET A 58 -2.98 -8.94 -0.37
C MET A 58 -2.13 -9.55 0.75
N THR A 59 -2.71 -10.45 1.54
CA THR A 59 -1.99 -11.16 2.60
C THR A 59 -0.94 -12.13 2.04
N GLY A 60 -1.17 -12.72 0.86
CA GLY A 60 -0.16 -13.54 0.18
C GLY A 60 1.07 -12.73 -0.23
N LEU A 61 0.88 -11.52 -0.76
CA LEU A 61 1.99 -10.60 -1.05
C LEU A 61 2.80 -10.26 0.21
N VAL A 62 2.11 -9.96 1.31
CA VAL A 62 2.76 -9.64 2.58
C VAL A 62 3.54 -10.84 3.13
N GLU A 63 3.00 -12.05 2.99
CA GLU A 63 3.72 -13.27 3.36
C GLU A 63 4.96 -13.50 2.49
N TRP A 64 4.88 -13.33 1.17
CA TRP A 64 6.03 -13.48 0.27
C TRP A 64 7.13 -12.46 0.58
N TYR A 65 6.74 -11.21 0.85
CA TYR A 65 7.67 -10.16 1.26
C TYR A 65 8.32 -10.50 2.61
N GLY A 66 7.53 -10.89 3.61
CA GLY A 66 8.02 -11.24 4.94
C GLY A 66 9.04 -12.37 4.95
N LYS A 67 8.85 -13.39 4.09
CA LYS A 67 9.75 -14.55 3.93
C LYS A 67 11.05 -14.23 3.18
N ASN A 68 11.11 -13.15 2.40
CA ASN A 68 12.24 -12.86 1.52
C ASN A 68 13.13 -11.75 2.08
N THR A 69 14.14 -12.12 2.87
CA THR A 69 15.07 -11.17 3.50
C THR A 69 15.75 -10.26 2.48
N ARG A 70 16.20 -10.80 1.33
CA ARG A 70 16.84 -10.02 0.27
C ARG A 70 15.91 -8.92 -0.26
N LEU A 71 14.63 -9.22 -0.44
CA LEU A 71 13.65 -8.22 -0.89
C LEU A 71 13.46 -7.13 0.18
N ARG A 72 13.33 -7.51 1.46
CA ARG A 72 13.17 -6.57 2.59
C ARG A 72 14.38 -5.65 2.77
N GLU A 73 15.58 -6.14 2.46
CA GLU A 73 16.80 -5.33 2.47
C GLU A 73 16.77 -4.25 1.39
N LEU A 74 16.22 -4.56 0.21
CA LEU A 74 16.24 -3.66 -0.95
C LEU A 74 15.10 -2.64 -0.96
N VAL A 75 13.91 -3.00 -0.49
CA VAL A 75 12.70 -2.17 -0.67
C VAL A 75 11.78 -2.19 0.55
N ASN A 76 10.98 -1.13 0.70
CA ASN A 76 9.83 -1.10 1.60
C ASN A 76 8.60 -1.70 0.90
N LEU A 77 7.67 -2.25 1.68
CA LEU A 77 6.36 -2.67 1.18
C LEU A 77 5.25 -1.75 1.72
N VAL A 78 4.42 -1.23 0.82
CA VAL A 78 3.24 -0.43 1.16
C VAL A 78 2.00 -1.09 0.57
N VAL A 79 1.04 -1.41 1.41
CA VAL A 79 -0.24 -2.02 1.00
C VAL A 79 -1.39 -1.12 1.44
N VAL A 80 -2.21 -0.70 0.49
CA VAL A 80 -3.49 -0.01 0.73
C VAL A 80 -4.60 -1.04 0.55
N ALA A 81 -5.15 -1.54 1.65
CA ALA A 81 -6.20 -2.57 1.60
C ALA A 81 -7.04 -2.60 2.88
N GLY A 82 -8.35 -2.75 2.72
CA GLY A 82 -9.32 -2.81 3.82
C GLY A 82 -9.56 -1.45 4.47
N ASP A 83 -10.60 -1.30 5.29
CA ASP A 83 -10.89 -0.05 5.99
C ASP A 83 -11.01 -0.26 7.50
N ARG A 84 -9.92 -0.01 8.24
CA ARG A 84 -9.87 -0.26 9.70
C ARG A 84 -10.53 0.85 10.53
N ARG A 85 -10.99 1.95 9.91
CA ARG A 85 -11.67 3.07 10.60
C ARG A 85 -13.09 2.74 11.05
N LYS A 86 -13.57 1.56 10.66
CA LYS A 86 -14.89 1.04 10.99
C LYS A 86 -14.79 -0.46 11.13
N GLU A 87 -15.68 -1.03 11.92
CA GLU A 87 -15.81 -2.47 11.99
C GLU A 87 -16.33 -3.01 10.64
N SER A 88 -15.59 -3.94 10.05
CA SER A 88 -16.01 -4.58 8.81
C SER A 88 -17.21 -5.50 9.08
N LYS A 89 -18.18 -5.52 8.14
CA LYS A 89 -19.29 -6.47 8.14
C LYS A 89 -19.07 -7.65 7.19
N ASP A 90 -17.95 -7.65 6.47
CA ASP A 90 -17.59 -8.65 5.48
C ASP A 90 -16.68 -9.71 6.12
N LEU A 91 -17.10 -10.97 6.10
CA LEU A 91 -16.37 -12.06 6.75
C LEU A 91 -15.02 -12.36 6.09
N GLU A 92 -14.88 -12.13 4.77
CA GLU A 92 -13.59 -12.31 4.10
C GLU A 92 -12.62 -11.19 4.48
N GLU A 93 -13.09 -9.93 4.49
CA GLU A 93 -12.28 -8.80 4.92
C GLU A 93 -11.83 -8.98 6.38
N GLN A 94 -12.71 -9.40 7.29
CA GLN A 94 -12.35 -9.71 8.68
C GLN A 94 -11.27 -10.80 8.78
N ALA A 95 -11.42 -11.89 8.01
CA ALA A 95 -10.46 -12.99 8.00
C ALA A 95 -9.10 -12.54 7.45
N GLU A 96 -9.09 -11.77 6.37
CA GLU A 96 -7.88 -11.23 5.76
C GLU A 96 -7.21 -10.15 6.64
N MET A 97 -7.97 -9.31 7.35
CA MET A 97 -7.43 -8.38 8.36
C MET A 97 -6.74 -9.15 9.49
N LYS A 98 -7.39 -10.20 10.02
CA LYS A 98 -6.79 -11.06 11.05
C LYS A 98 -5.48 -11.69 10.58
N LYS A 99 -5.46 -12.19 9.33
CA LYS A 99 -4.26 -12.74 8.71
C LYS A 99 -3.17 -11.67 8.53
N MET A 100 -3.53 -10.46 8.10
CA MET A 100 -2.59 -9.33 7.96
C MET A 100 -1.88 -9.03 9.28
N HIS A 101 -2.63 -8.91 10.39
CA HIS A 101 -2.05 -8.72 11.73
C HIS A 101 -1.10 -9.87 12.11
N GLY A 102 -1.54 -11.12 11.92
CA GLY A 102 -0.69 -12.29 12.22
C GLY A 102 0.61 -12.31 11.41
N LEU A 103 0.59 -11.89 10.13
CA LEU A 103 1.78 -11.80 9.28
C LEU A 103 2.74 -10.69 9.74
N ILE A 104 2.21 -9.53 10.14
CA ILE A 104 3.00 -8.42 10.69
C ILE A 104 3.81 -8.90 11.89
N GLU A 105 3.16 -9.59 12.83
CA GLU A 105 3.78 -10.15 14.02
C GLU A 105 4.78 -11.27 13.68
N THR A 106 4.34 -12.25 12.89
CA THR A 106 5.14 -13.44 12.53
C THR A 106 6.45 -13.09 11.85
N TYR A 107 6.45 -12.10 10.94
CA TYR A 107 7.64 -11.71 10.18
C TYR A 107 8.33 -10.45 10.73
N ASN A 108 7.87 -9.92 11.87
CA ASN A 108 8.35 -8.67 12.46
C ASN A 108 8.51 -7.56 11.40
N LEU A 109 7.40 -7.19 10.76
CA LEU A 109 7.43 -6.32 9.58
C LEU A 109 7.56 -4.82 9.90
N ASN A 110 7.43 -4.43 11.17
CA ASN A 110 7.53 -3.04 11.56
C ASN A 110 8.92 -2.46 11.22
N GLY A 111 8.95 -1.29 10.58
CA GLY A 111 10.15 -0.66 10.05
C GLY A 111 10.38 -0.87 8.56
N GLN A 112 9.73 -1.84 7.90
CA GLN A 112 9.84 -2.07 6.45
C GLN A 112 8.48 -2.19 5.74
N PHE A 113 7.39 -2.19 6.49
CA PHE A 113 6.03 -2.36 5.99
C PHE A 113 5.13 -1.21 6.45
N ARG A 114 4.21 -0.80 5.58
CA ARG A 114 3.16 0.19 5.88
C ARG A 114 1.82 -0.33 5.37
N TRP A 115 0.87 -0.53 6.29
CA TRP A 115 -0.48 -0.96 5.95
C TRP A 115 -1.48 0.20 6.09
N ILE A 116 -1.93 0.70 4.96
CA ILE A 116 -2.81 1.86 4.86
C ILE A 116 -4.27 1.41 4.62
N SER A 117 -5.20 2.03 5.33
CA SER A 117 -6.64 1.86 5.12
C SER A 117 -7.09 2.51 3.81
N SER A 118 -8.23 2.05 3.30
CA SER A 118 -8.76 2.37 1.97
C SER A 118 -8.77 3.86 1.65
N GLN A 119 -8.24 4.21 0.48
CA GLN A 119 -8.08 5.57 0.01
C GLN A 119 -9.16 5.95 -1.00
N MET A 120 -10.08 6.83 -0.61
CA MET A 120 -11.29 7.15 -1.40
C MET A 120 -11.11 8.35 -2.35
N ASN A 121 -10.10 9.19 -2.13
CA ASN A 121 -9.85 10.37 -2.96
C ASN A 121 -9.06 9.99 -4.22
N ARG A 122 -9.77 9.76 -5.33
CA ARG A 122 -9.15 9.37 -6.62
C ARG A 122 -8.12 10.37 -7.14
N VAL A 123 -8.29 11.66 -6.87
CA VAL A 123 -7.34 12.71 -7.31
C VAL A 123 -6.02 12.57 -6.54
N ARG A 124 -6.09 12.41 -5.21
CA ARG A 124 -4.93 12.14 -4.35
C ARG A 124 -4.28 10.80 -4.70
N ASN A 125 -5.08 9.77 -4.98
CA ASN A 125 -4.58 8.45 -5.39
C ASN A 125 -3.74 8.53 -6.66
N GLY A 126 -4.14 9.35 -7.64
CA GLY A 126 -3.33 9.61 -8.83
C GLY A 126 -1.95 10.19 -8.48
N GLU A 127 -1.89 11.12 -7.52
CA GLU A 127 -0.61 11.66 -7.06
C GLU A 127 0.18 10.66 -6.22
N LEU A 128 -0.47 9.80 -5.44
CA LEU A 128 0.18 8.71 -4.70
C LEU A 128 0.93 7.77 -5.66
N TYR A 129 0.31 7.32 -6.74
CA TYR A 129 0.99 6.49 -7.75
C TYR A 129 2.25 7.18 -8.32
N ARG A 130 2.16 8.48 -8.60
CA ARG A 130 3.31 9.25 -9.11
C ARG A 130 4.39 9.44 -8.04
N TYR A 131 4.00 9.62 -6.78
CA TYR A 131 4.92 9.70 -5.65
C TYR A 131 5.67 8.38 -5.46
N ILE A 132 5.00 7.23 -5.58
CA ILE A 132 5.67 5.92 -5.57
C ILE A 132 6.69 5.82 -6.71
N ALA A 133 6.36 6.31 -7.91
CA ALA A 133 7.30 6.32 -9.03
C ALA A 133 8.54 7.20 -8.79
N ASP A 134 8.42 8.30 -8.01
CA ASP A 134 9.55 9.11 -7.59
C ASP A 134 10.55 8.31 -6.73
N THR A 135 10.06 7.39 -5.91
CA THR A 135 10.90 6.46 -5.11
C THR A 135 11.63 5.41 -5.94
N LYS A 136 11.44 5.40 -7.27
CA LYS A 136 11.88 4.31 -8.17
C LYS A 136 11.29 2.95 -7.78
N GLY A 137 10.10 3.00 -7.18
CA GLY A 137 9.33 1.84 -6.74
C GLY A 137 8.66 1.09 -7.89
N ALA A 138 7.83 0.12 -7.51
CA ALA A 138 7.07 -0.70 -8.45
C ALA A 138 5.64 -0.94 -7.94
N PHE A 139 4.71 -1.15 -8.86
CA PHE A 139 3.36 -1.63 -8.53
C PHE A 139 3.29 -3.14 -8.67
N VAL A 140 2.61 -3.82 -7.74
CA VAL A 140 2.37 -5.26 -7.80
C VAL A 140 0.89 -5.56 -7.59
N GLN A 141 0.34 -6.46 -8.41
CA GLN A 141 -1.02 -6.98 -8.28
C GLN A 141 -0.95 -8.50 -8.03
N PRO A 142 -1.09 -8.96 -6.78
CA PRO A 142 -0.86 -10.36 -6.39
C PRO A 142 -2.11 -11.26 -6.49
N ALA A 143 -3.17 -10.80 -7.15
CA ALA A 143 -4.45 -11.47 -7.18
C ALA A 143 -4.34 -12.89 -7.77
N PHE A 144 -5.04 -13.85 -7.17
CA PHE A 144 -5.15 -15.21 -7.73
C PHE A 144 -5.81 -15.19 -9.11
N PHE A 145 -6.76 -14.27 -9.28
CA PHE A 145 -7.44 -14.03 -10.53
C PHE A 145 -7.83 -12.56 -10.61
N ASP A 146 -7.67 -11.96 -11.80
CA ASP A 146 -8.09 -10.59 -12.04
C ASP A 146 -8.81 -10.53 -13.39
N MET A 147 -10.12 -10.26 -13.36
CA MET A 147 -10.87 -10.03 -14.59
C MET A 147 -10.48 -8.66 -15.13
N ARG A 148 -9.69 -8.65 -16.20
CA ARG A 148 -9.63 -7.49 -17.07
C ARG A 148 -10.91 -7.51 -17.87
N LEU A 149 -11.84 -6.61 -17.57
CA LEU A 149 -12.84 -6.23 -18.57
C LEU A 149 -12.02 -5.65 -19.74
N LEU A 150 -12.01 -6.39 -20.83
CA LEU A 150 -11.54 -5.87 -22.11
C LEU A 150 -12.61 -4.87 -22.54
N ASP A 151 -12.33 -3.59 -22.33
CA ASP A 151 -13.02 -2.51 -23.04
C ASP A 151 -12.41 -2.37 -24.45
#